data_AF-A0A497PNW2-F1
#
_entry.id   AF-A0A497PNW2-F1
#
_cell.length_a   1.000
_cell.length_b   1.000
_cell.length_c   1.000
_cell.angle_alpha   90.00
_cell.angle_beta   90.00
_cell.angle_gamma   90.00
#
_symmetry.space_group_name_H-M   'P 1'
#
loop_
_entity.id
_entity.type
_entity.pdbx_description
1 polymer ?
#
loop_
_entity_poly.entity_id
_entity_poly.type
_entity_poly.pdbx_seq_one_letter_code
_entity_poly.pdbx_strand_id
1 'polypeptide(L)'
;MLFVEQLRKIKDEKLLFDSDFVLGVAENCDWTEISSISISLSKASLVYIYTEWGTVAEGGCYGNGRILVDGNPLVSTGCVYTPSDIVTVKRRTFIYLGSGDHTIRFDASRFAAPEPPTSFTLKRRIISVLNFPDIVHFTDSGSQTISYGSGWNTIINKNFDLPTRKTPIGSINQYGVLIFLYLSTQDLRKNAVGEQDDRICWRIKIDGLQQSAEESNNDYGTDQNLTYGEGAYAFLRKKLDAGSHNIKVEAKHNISGETSKTVEAYITLVACPWIIPGDDFIPVTLNFPPGSTLYVTTEPLHLNPTKKIKIGKTRFISFGDSTDFYKTVEGTGILNLD
;
A
#
# COMPACT_ATOMS: atom_id res chain seq x y z
N MET A 1 27.15 26.02 11.70
CA MET A 1 26.74 25.07 10.64
C MET A 1 25.47 24.38 11.13
N LEU A 2 24.31 24.77 10.60
CA LEU A 2 23.04 24.12 10.93
C LEU A 2 22.94 22.89 10.03
N PHE A 3 23.42 21.75 10.53
CA PHE A 3 23.13 20.46 9.91
C PHE A 3 21.66 20.16 10.16
N VAL A 4 20.88 20.12 9.09
CA VAL A 4 19.48 19.74 9.15
C VAL A 4 19.39 18.48 8.33
N GLU A 5 19.77 17.38 8.96
CA GLU A 5 19.52 16.06 8.42
C GLU A 5 18.02 15.78 8.53
N GLN A 6 17.31 15.94 7.42
CA GLN A 6 16.01 15.30 7.21
C GLN A 6 16.23 13.87 6.72
N LEU A 7 17.11 13.15 7.43
CA LEU A 7 17.48 11.80 7.07
C LEU A 7 16.28 10.90 7.29
N ARG A 8 15.88 10.19 6.22
CA ARG A 8 15.60 8.77 6.37
C ARG A 8 16.70 8.22 7.29
N LYS A 9 16.35 7.69 8.45
CA LYS A 9 17.38 7.24 9.40
C LYS A 9 17.96 5.95 8.80
N ILE A 10 18.88 6.05 7.85
CA ILE A 10 19.49 4.91 7.16
C ILE A 10 20.09 3.95 8.19
N LYS A 11 20.61 4.48 9.30
CA LYS A 11 21.08 3.69 10.46
C LYS A 11 20.01 2.75 11.07
N ASP A 12 18.74 3.08 10.89
CA ASP A 12 17.59 2.31 11.38
C ASP A 12 17.06 1.35 10.31
N GLU A 13 17.59 1.39 9.09
CA GLU A 13 17.22 0.45 8.04
C GLU A 13 17.84 -0.90 8.29
N LYS A 14 16.98 -1.93 8.29
CA LYS A 14 17.42 -3.28 8.57
C LYS A 14 16.57 -4.26 7.78
N LEU A 15 17.25 -5.15 7.06
CA LEU A 15 16.62 -6.37 6.56
C LEU A 15 16.35 -7.28 7.77
N LEU A 16 15.08 -7.57 8.04
CA LEU A 16 14.71 -8.52 9.09
C LEU A 16 14.61 -9.94 8.55
N PHE A 17 14.13 -10.08 7.31
CA PHE A 17 13.91 -11.36 6.67
C PHE A 17 13.96 -11.23 5.15
N ASP A 18 14.63 -12.16 4.48
CA ASP A 18 14.52 -12.40 3.03
C ASP A 18 14.47 -13.91 2.85
N SER A 19 13.49 -14.38 2.08
CA SER A 19 13.37 -15.80 1.75
C SER A 19 13.95 -16.13 0.39
N ASP A 20 14.42 -17.37 0.26
CA ASP A 20 14.61 -18.01 -1.04
C ASP A 20 13.27 -18.20 -1.79
N PHE A 21 13.37 -18.58 -3.07
CA PHE A 21 12.22 -18.78 -3.96
C PHE A 21 11.45 -20.08 -3.64
N VAL A 22 10.12 -19.96 -3.52
CA VAL A 22 9.10 -20.98 -3.19
C VAL A 22 9.14 -21.44 -1.72
N LEU A 23 8.15 -20.97 -0.95
CA LEU A 23 8.11 -21.16 0.51
C LEU A 23 7.06 -22.14 1.01
N GLY A 24 5.99 -22.36 0.24
CA GLY A 24 4.91 -23.26 0.62
C GLY A 24 3.72 -23.15 -0.32
N VAL A 25 2.79 -24.10 -0.19
CA VAL A 25 1.66 -24.30 -1.10
C VAL A 25 0.36 -24.42 -0.30
N ALA A 26 -0.68 -23.74 -0.77
CA ALA A 26 -2.05 -23.97 -0.32
C ALA A 26 -2.69 -25.06 -1.17
N GLU A 27 -3.16 -26.11 -0.50
CA GLU A 27 -3.92 -27.20 -1.10
C GLU A 27 -5.41 -27.12 -0.71
N ASN A 28 -5.75 -26.40 0.36
CA ASN A 28 -7.11 -26.26 0.85
C ASN A 28 -7.87 -25.14 0.17
N CYS A 29 -9.20 -25.29 0.10
CA CYS A 29 -10.10 -24.26 -0.42
C CYS A 29 -10.16 -23.02 0.47
N ASP A 30 -9.89 -23.18 1.77
CA ASP A 30 -9.95 -22.14 2.78
C ASP A 30 -8.57 -21.69 3.28
N TRP A 31 -8.55 -20.57 3.99
CA TRP A 31 -7.37 -19.93 4.54
C TRP A 31 -6.54 -20.90 5.37
N THR A 32 -5.35 -21.19 4.85
CA THR A 32 -4.34 -22.01 5.51
C THR A 32 -3.09 -21.18 5.72
N GLU A 33 -2.52 -21.22 6.93
CA GLU A 33 -1.21 -20.62 7.19
C GLU A 33 -0.16 -21.35 6.33
N ILE A 34 0.54 -20.59 5.50
CA ILE A 34 1.69 -21.09 4.72
C ILE A 34 2.97 -20.89 5.51
N SER A 35 3.08 -19.77 6.20
CA SER A 35 4.23 -19.47 7.04
C SER A 35 3.94 -18.28 7.95
N SER A 36 4.63 -18.22 9.08
CA SER A 36 4.67 -17.10 10.01
C SER A 36 6.11 -16.70 10.31
N ILE A 37 6.33 -15.40 10.53
CA ILE A 37 7.63 -14.83 10.92
C ILE A 37 7.41 -13.96 12.16
N SER A 38 8.13 -14.28 13.23
CA SER A 38 8.21 -13.43 14.41
C SER A 38 9.31 -12.39 14.22
N ILE A 39 9.00 -11.12 14.47
CA ILE A 39 9.96 -10.02 14.47
C ILE A 39 9.93 -9.30 15.82
N SER A 40 11.06 -8.73 16.22
CA SER A 40 11.16 -7.92 17.43
C SER A 40 11.70 -6.53 17.10
N LEU A 41 10.98 -5.50 17.51
CA LEU A 41 11.28 -4.10 17.24
C LEU A 41 11.68 -3.37 18.52
N SER A 42 12.90 -2.85 18.56
CA SER A 42 13.40 -2.08 19.71
C SER A 42 12.73 -0.71 19.87
N LYS A 43 12.01 -0.25 18.84
CA LYS A 43 11.24 1.00 18.80
C LYS A 43 10.16 0.90 17.74
N ALA A 44 9.12 1.72 17.87
CA ALA A 44 8.11 1.85 16.83
C ALA A 44 8.75 2.27 15.50
N SER A 45 8.39 1.55 14.43
CA SER A 45 9.07 1.66 13.14
C SER A 45 8.15 1.34 11.97
N LEU A 46 8.52 1.84 10.80
CA LEU A 46 7.85 1.49 9.56
C LEU A 46 8.39 0.15 9.06
N VAL A 47 7.52 -0.83 8.91
CA VAL A 47 7.84 -2.15 8.37
C VAL A 47 7.38 -2.21 6.93
N TYR A 48 8.31 -2.52 6.04
CA TYR A 48 8.05 -2.84 4.65
C TYR A 48 7.90 -4.34 4.50
N ILE A 49 6.81 -4.76 3.87
CA ILE A 49 6.55 -6.17 3.56
C ILE A 49 6.37 -6.29 2.05
N TYR A 50 7.24 -7.08 1.44
CA TYR A 50 7.13 -7.53 0.07
C TYR A 50 6.69 -8.98 0.04
N THR A 51 5.78 -9.32 -0.85
CA THR A 51 5.41 -10.71 -1.11
C THR A 51 5.21 -10.95 -2.60
N GLU A 52 5.63 -12.12 -3.09
CA GLU A 52 5.26 -12.65 -4.40
C GLU A 52 4.40 -13.90 -4.21
N TRP A 53 3.21 -13.89 -4.80
CA TRP A 53 2.29 -15.03 -4.78
C TRP A 53 2.02 -15.48 -6.20
N GLY A 54 1.67 -16.75 -6.41
CA GLY A 54 1.30 -17.18 -7.74
C GLY A 54 0.95 -18.65 -7.84
N THR A 55 0.85 -19.13 -9.07
CA THR A 55 0.60 -20.54 -9.39
C THR A 55 1.92 -21.26 -9.66
N VAL A 56 1.97 -22.59 -9.45
CA VAL A 56 3.20 -23.41 -9.62
C VAL A 56 3.24 -24.27 -10.89
N ALA A 57 2.14 -24.43 -11.62
CA ALA A 57 2.08 -25.31 -12.78
C ALA A 57 1.21 -24.73 -13.92
N GLU A 58 1.58 -25.06 -15.15
CA GLU A 58 0.70 -24.96 -16.33
C GLU A 58 -0.51 -25.90 -16.12
N GLY A 59 -1.71 -25.40 -16.38
CA GLY A 59 -2.96 -26.12 -16.05
C GLY A 59 -3.91 -25.34 -15.15
N GLY A 60 -3.54 -24.12 -14.74
CA GLY A 60 -4.42 -23.15 -14.08
C GLY A 60 -4.66 -23.41 -12.60
N CYS A 61 -4.52 -22.38 -11.78
CA CYS A 61 -4.87 -22.44 -10.35
C CYS A 61 -5.50 -21.10 -9.98
N TYR A 62 -6.48 -21.17 -9.08
CA TYR A 62 -7.18 -20.01 -8.56
C TYR A 62 -6.89 -19.94 -7.08
N GLY A 63 -6.42 -18.78 -6.62
CA GLY A 63 -6.15 -18.61 -5.21
C GLY A 63 -6.17 -17.17 -4.76
N ASN A 64 -6.07 -17.01 -3.45
CA ASN A 64 -5.87 -15.74 -2.80
C ASN A 64 -4.82 -15.91 -1.71
N GLY A 65 -3.99 -14.90 -1.53
CA GLY A 65 -3.05 -14.77 -0.43
C GLY A 65 -3.44 -13.61 0.46
N ARG A 66 -3.13 -13.70 1.74
CA ARG A 66 -3.24 -12.56 2.65
C ARG A 66 -2.09 -12.49 3.63
N ILE A 67 -1.87 -11.27 4.11
CA ILE A 67 -0.90 -10.96 5.15
C ILE A 67 -1.69 -10.55 6.40
N LEU A 68 -1.39 -11.17 7.52
CA LEU A 68 -1.90 -10.81 8.82
C LEU A 68 -0.76 -10.35 9.72
N VAL A 69 -1.04 -9.38 10.57
CA VAL A 69 -0.10 -8.96 11.61
C VAL A 69 -0.82 -9.05 12.95
N ASP A 70 -0.23 -9.81 13.86
CA ASP A 70 -0.79 -10.11 15.18
C ASP A 70 -2.23 -10.64 15.10
N GLY A 71 -2.49 -11.46 14.06
CA GLY A 71 -3.80 -12.05 13.79
C GLY A 71 -4.77 -11.16 12.99
N ASN A 72 -4.44 -9.90 12.72
CA ASN A 72 -5.32 -8.97 11.98
C ASN A 72 -4.99 -8.96 10.49
N PRO A 73 -5.96 -9.19 9.58
CA PRO A 73 -5.75 -9.03 8.15
C PRO A 73 -5.36 -7.60 7.79
N LEU A 74 -4.33 -7.43 6.96
CA LEU A 74 -3.90 -6.12 6.48
C LEU A 74 -3.95 -5.99 4.96
N VAL A 75 -3.60 -7.06 4.25
CA VAL A 75 -3.41 -7.04 2.80
C VAL A 75 -3.89 -8.34 2.22
N SER A 76 -4.62 -8.26 1.11
CA SER A 76 -4.97 -9.41 0.29
C SER A 76 -4.24 -9.32 -1.06
N THR A 77 -4.13 -10.44 -1.76
CA THR A 77 -3.76 -10.42 -3.17
C THR A 77 -4.95 -10.09 -4.07
N GLY A 78 -6.20 -10.25 -3.62
CA GLY A 78 -7.31 -10.46 -4.56
C GLY A 78 -7.20 -11.82 -5.25
N CYS A 79 -8.12 -12.12 -6.15
CA CYS A 79 -8.09 -13.36 -6.91
C CYS A 79 -6.88 -13.37 -7.85
N VAL A 80 -6.05 -14.39 -7.69
CA VAL A 80 -4.98 -14.71 -8.63
C VAL A 80 -5.45 -15.89 -9.45
N TYR A 81 -5.60 -15.65 -10.75
CA TYR A 81 -6.13 -16.62 -11.69
C TYR A 81 -5.43 -16.51 -13.04
N THR A 82 -5.14 -17.68 -13.62
CA THR A 82 -4.97 -17.86 -15.07
C THR A 82 -5.36 -19.29 -15.45
N PRO A 83 -5.99 -19.51 -16.63
CA PRO A 83 -6.37 -20.83 -17.09
C PRO A 83 -5.21 -21.65 -17.68
N SER A 84 -4.13 -21.02 -18.12
CA SER A 84 -3.05 -21.70 -18.87
C SER A 84 -1.65 -21.40 -18.38
N ASP A 85 -1.43 -20.25 -17.72
CA ASP A 85 -0.08 -19.72 -17.51
C ASP A 85 0.35 -19.75 -16.04
N ILE A 86 1.59 -19.35 -15.78
CA ILE A 86 2.03 -19.02 -14.43
C ILE A 86 1.79 -17.53 -14.21
N VAL A 87 0.80 -17.19 -13.38
CA VAL A 87 0.62 -15.80 -12.93
C VAL A 87 1.33 -15.60 -11.60
N THR A 88 2.01 -14.46 -11.48
CA THR A 88 2.61 -14.01 -10.23
C THR A 88 2.10 -12.62 -9.92
N VAL A 89 1.62 -12.43 -8.70
CA VAL A 89 1.19 -11.15 -8.18
C VAL A 89 2.17 -10.70 -7.09
N LYS A 90 2.49 -9.40 -7.11
CA LYS A 90 3.42 -8.79 -6.16
C LYS A 90 2.64 -7.85 -5.25
N ARG A 91 2.89 -7.92 -3.95
CA ARG A 91 2.35 -6.96 -2.98
C ARG A 91 3.49 -6.30 -2.23
N ARG A 92 3.37 -4.98 -2.10
CA ARG A 92 4.31 -4.10 -1.40
C ARG A 92 3.49 -3.30 -0.43
N THR A 93 3.77 -3.45 0.86
CA THR A 93 2.96 -2.83 1.90
C THR A 93 3.87 -2.16 2.89
N PHE A 94 3.45 -0.99 3.36
CA PHE A 94 4.06 -0.31 4.49
C PHE A 94 3.08 -0.31 5.65
N ILE A 95 3.53 -0.75 6.80
CA ILE A 95 2.75 -0.79 8.04
C ILE A 95 3.60 -0.17 9.14
N TYR A 96 2.99 0.56 10.06
CA TYR A 96 3.71 1.09 11.20
C TYR A 96 3.42 0.24 12.42
N LEU A 97 4.47 -0.34 13.01
CA LEU A 97 4.36 -1.21 14.16
C LEU A 97 4.99 -0.55 15.38
N GLY A 98 4.44 -0.86 16.56
CA GLY A 98 4.98 -0.45 17.85
C GLY A 98 6.34 -1.08 18.13
N SER A 99 6.94 -0.72 19.26
CA SER A 99 8.04 -1.52 19.82
C SER A 99 7.49 -2.80 20.43
N GLY A 100 8.25 -3.88 20.34
CA GLY A 100 7.88 -5.18 20.89
C GLY A 100 7.93 -6.29 19.85
N ASP A 101 7.35 -7.41 20.21
CA ASP A 101 7.30 -8.60 19.36
C ASP A 101 6.01 -8.60 18.54
N HIS A 102 6.15 -8.89 17.25
CA HIS A 102 5.05 -8.97 16.29
C HIS A 102 5.13 -10.26 15.50
N THR A 103 3.98 -10.83 15.17
CA THR A 103 3.87 -12.00 14.29
C THR A 103 3.30 -11.58 12.95
N ILE A 104 4.05 -11.79 11.88
CA ILE A 104 3.59 -11.59 10.50
C ILE A 104 3.26 -12.96 9.93
N ARG A 105 1.97 -13.22 9.70
CA ARG A 105 1.45 -14.48 9.16
C ARG A 105 1.03 -14.32 7.70
N PHE A 106 1.32 -15.34 6.91
CA PHE A 106 1.01 -15.40 5.48
C PHE A 106 0.07 -16.58 5.26
N ASP A 107 -1.19 -16.28 4.95
CA ASP A 107 -2.19 -17.29 4.66
C ASP A 107 -2.45 -17.35 3.16
N ALA A 108 -2.82 -18.54 2.68
CA ALA A 108 -3.27 -18.74 1.31
C ALA A 108 -4.49 -19.65 1.25
N SER A 109 -5.23 -19.51 0.15
CA SER A 109 -6.46 -20.24 -0.14
C SER A 109 -6.47 -20.63 -1.62
N ARG A 110 -6.89 -21.86 -1.96
CA ARG A 110 -6.95 -22.38 -3.34
C ARG A 110 -8.39 -22.73 -3.73
N PHE A 111 -9.05 -21.92 -4.57
CA PHE A 111 -10.48 -22.07 -4.85
C PHE A 111 -10.83 -23.06 -5.95
N ALA A 112 -9.89 -23.34 -6.85
CA ALA A 112 -10.08 -24.31 -7.91
C ALA A 112 -8.73 -24.76 -8.46
N ALA A 113 -8.69 -26.00 -8.94
CA ALA A 113 -7.59 -26.59 -9.69
C ALA A 113 -8.23 -27.49 -10.75
N PRO A 114 -7.97 -27.30 -12.05
CA PRO A 114 -8.11 -28.39 -13.00
C PRO A 114 -7.15 -29.51 -12.56
N GLU A 115 -7.58 -30.77 -12.62
CA GLU A 115 -6.62 -31.85 -12.48
C GLU A 115 -5.58 -31.78 -13.61
N PRO A 116 -4.28 -32.08 -13.35
CA PRO A 116 -3.65 -32.61 -12.11
C PRO A 116 -2.91 -31.52 -11.30
N PRO A 117 -2.38 -31.80 -10.08
CA PRO A 117 -2.46 -30.91 -8.92
C PRO A 117 -1.80 -29.54 -9.14
N THR A 118 -2.61 -28.51 -9.32
CA THR A 118 -2.15 -27.13 -9.27
C THR A 118 -2.28 -26.60 -7.84
N SER A 119 -1.29 -25.81 -7.40
CA SER A 119 -1.28 -25.19 -6.08
C SER A 119 -1.08 -23.69 -6.17
N PHE A 120 -1.59 -22.98 -5.17
CA PHE A 120 -1.34 -21.56 -5.00
C PHE A 120 -0.20 -21.40 -4.00
N THR A 121 0.83 -20.65 -4.37
CA THR A 121 2.09 -20.60 -3.61
C THR A 121 2.45 -19.18 -3.19
N LEU A 122 3.07 -19.09 -2.02
CA LEU A 122 3.88 -17.96 -1.63
C LEU A 122 5.31 -18.20 -2.15
N LYS A 123 5.72 -17.41 -3.13
CA LYS A 123 7.02 -17.57 -3.83
C LYS A 123 8.15 -16.85 -3.12
N ARG A 124 7.91 -15.64 -2.62
CA ARG A 124 8.96 -14.85 -1.98
C ARG A 124 8.37 -13.90 -0.95
N ARG A 125 9.15 -13.61 0.09
CA ARG A 125 8.87 -12.57 1.08
C ARG A 125 10.13 -11.80 1.41
N ILE A 126 9.99 -10.49 1.58
CA ILE A 126 11.03 -9.64 2.16
C ILE A 126 10.36 -8.80 3.25
N ILE A 127 10.96 -8.78 4.43
CA ILE A 127 10.54 -7.94 5.54
C ILE A 127 11.72 -7.06 5.93
N SER A 128 11.54 -5.76 5.83
CA SER A 128 12.55 -4.80 6.29
C SER A 128 11.91 -3.73 7.15
N VAL A 129 12.75 -3.11 7.98
CA VAL A 129 12.39 -1.95 8.77
C VAL A 129 13.09 -0.75 8.19
N LEU A 130 12.39 0.38 8.20
CA LEU A 130 12.93 1.69 7.91
C LEU A 130 12.23 2.71 8.80
N ASN A 131 12.80 3.91 8.91
CA ASN A 131 12.19 4.97 9.70
C ASN A 131 12.36 6.32 9.01
N PHE A 132 11.26 7.09 9.00
CA PHE A 132 11.25 8.46 8.55
C PHE A 132 10.93 9.39 9.72
N PRO A 133 11.47 10.61 9.75
CA PRO A 133 10.89 11.64 10.58
C PRO A 133 9.47 11.97 10.11
N ASP A 134 8.63 12.50 11.00
CA ASP A 134 7.31 13.05 10.64
C ASP A 134 6.32 12.05 10.02
N ILE A 135 6.46 10.75 10.32
CA ILE A 135 5.47 9.75 9.92
C ILE A 135 4.16 9.99 10.66
N VAL A 136 3.08 10.07 9.90
CA VAL A 136 1.71 9.91 10.37
C VAL A 136 1.23 8.56 9.86
N HIS A 137 0.54 7.80 10.70
CA HIS A 137 0.01 6.49 10.30
C HIS A 137 -1.24 6.16 11.10
N PHE A 138 -2.03 5.24 10.56
CA PHE A 138 -3.02 4.49 11.33
C PHE A 138 -3.39 3.20 10.61
N THR A 139 -3.93 2.26 11.38
CA THR A 139 -4.69 1.13 10.87
C THR A 139 -6.09 1.23 11.47
N ASP A 140 -7.10 0.96 10.66
CA ASP A 140 -8.49 0.92 11.11
C ASP A 140 -9.23 -0.23 10.43
N SER A 141 -10.35 -0.65 11.01
CA SER A 141 -11.22 -1.65 10.41
C SER A 141 -12.68 -1.37 10.72
N GLY A 142 -13.56 -1.90 9.90
CA GLY A 142 -14.99 -1.76 10.07
C GLY A 142 -15.74 -2.94 9.46
N SER A 143 -16.89 -3.25 10.04
CA SER A 143 -17.79 -4.29 9.56
C SER A 143 -19.22 -3.79 9.57
N GLN A 144 -19.98 -4.12 8.53
CA GLN A 144 -21.40 -3.77 8.44
C GLN A 144 -22.17 -4.80 7.63
N THR A 145 -23.39 -5.14 8.07
CA THR A 145 -24.35 -5.84 7.22
C THR A 145 -25.07 -4.83 6.32
N ILE A 146 -24.99 -5.04 5.01
CA ILE A 146 -25.58 -4.16 3.98
C ILE A 146 -26.70 -4.88 3.24
N SER A 147 -27.88 -4.26 3.22
CA SER A 147 -29.04 -4.78 2.46
C SER A 147 -28.87 -4.53 0.97
N TYR A 148 -29.35 -5.46 0.15
CA TYR A 148 -29.41 -5.28 -1.29
C TYR A 148 -30.18 -4.00 -1.66
N GLY A 149 -29.64 -3.22 -2.60
CA GLY A 149 -30.27 -1.98 -3.07
C GLY A 149 -30.21 -0.78 -2.11
N SER A 150 -29.57 -0.90 -0.93
CA SER A 150 -29.48 0.20 0.06
C SER A 150 -28.57 1.37 -0.33
N GLY A 151 -27.93 1.31 -1.50
CA GLY A 151 -26.94 2.31 -1.93
C GLY A 151 -25.59 2.14 -1.22
N TRP A 152 -24.83 3.23 -1.15
CA TRP A 152 -23.50 3.23 -0.54
C TRP A 152 -23.59 3.39 0.97
N ASN A 153 -23.02 2.43 1.70
CA ASN A 153 -22.95 2.40 3.16
C ASN A 153 -21.51 2.67 3.61
N THR A 154 -21.33 3.44 4.69
CA THR A 154 -20.01 3.77 5.23
C THR A 154 -19.52 2.69 6.18
N ILE A 155 -18.43 2.01 5.81
CA ILE A 155 -17.81 0.92 6.59
C ILE A 155 -16.73 1.48 7.52
N ILE A 156 -15.90 2.39 6.99
CA ILE A 156 -14.87 3.11 7.75
C ILE A 156 -15.07 4.60 7.51
N ASN A 157 -14.97 5.39 8.58
CA ASN A 157 -14.97 6.85 8.54
C ASN A 157 -13.97 7.39 9.56
N LYS A 158 -12.79 7.78 9.08
CA LYS A 158 -11.66 8.14 9.95
C LYS A 158 -11.15 9.52 9.63
N ASN A 159 -11.15 10.39 10.64
CA ASN A 159 -10.43 11.65 10.60
C ASN A 159 -8.95 11.41 10.97
N PHE A 160 -8.06 12.12 10.30
CA PHE A 160 -6.64 12.13 10.61
C PHE A 160 -6.04 13.49 10.29
N ASP A 161 -4.97 13.84 11.01
CA ASP A 161 -4.30 15.12 10.86
C ASP A 161 -2.89 14.93 10.31
N LEU A 162 -2.53 15.74 9.32
CA LEU A 162 -1.20 15.87 8.76
C LEU A 162 -0.55 17.13 9.34
N PRO A 163 0.42 17.02 10.26
CA PRO A 163 0.93 18.16 11.01
C PRO A 163 1.53 19.26 10.13
N THR A 164 1.19 20.51 10.44
CA THR A 164 1.96 21.65 9.93
C THR A 164 3.20 21.83 10.82
N ARG A 165 4.36 21.46 10.31
CA ARG A 165 5.64 21.61 11.04
C ARG A 165 6.59 22.54 10.28
N LYS A 166 7.15 23.53 10.97
CA LYS A 166 8.28 24.31 10.45
C LYS A 166 9.56 23.50 10.58
N THR A 167 10.26 23.34 9.47
CA THR A 167 11.63 22.82 9.44
C THR A 167 12.58 23.98 9.14
N PRO A 168 13.88 23.83 9.41
CA PRO A 168 14.86 24.85 9.06
C PRO A 168 14.90 25.19 7.56
N ILE A 169 14.41 24.30 6.69
CA ILE A 169 14.36 24.53 5.25
C ILE A 169 13.00 25.01 4.75
N GLY A 170 12.03 25.24 5.63
CA GLY A 170 10.67 25.67 5.27
C GLY A 170 9.57 24.91 6.01
N SER A 171 8.33 25.35 5.82
CA SER A 171 7.15 24.65 6.35
C SER A 171 6.88 23.36 5.56
N ILE A 172 6.62 22.27 6.27
CA ILE A 172 6.00 21.08 5.69
C ILE A 172 4.54 21.41 5.43
N ASN A 173 4.18 21.47 4.16
CA ASN A 173 2.83 21.79 3.71
C ASN A 173 2.16 20.63 2.97
N GLN A 174 2.89 19.56 2.66
CA GLN A 174 2.39 18.43 1.89
C GLN A 174 3.01 17.12 2.34
N TYR A 175 2.24 16.04 2.22
CA TYR A 175 2.63 14.68 2.57
C TYR A 175 2.37 13.74 1.40
N GLY A 176 3.32 12.82 1.16
CA GLY A 176 3.05 11.61 0.39
C GLY A 176 2.29 10.63 1.28
N VAL A 177 1.16 10.13 0.80
CA VAL A 177 0.25 9.24 1.53
C VAL A 177 0.11 7.92 0.78
N LEU A 178 0.37 6.82 1.46
CA LEU A 178 0.21 5.45 0.99
C LEU A 178 -0.97 4.81 1.73
N ILE A 179 -1.92 4.25 0.99
CA ILE A 179 -3.15 3.67 1.54
C ILE A 179 -3.30 2.26 0.99
N PHE A 180 -3.39 1.28 1.88
CA PHE A 180 -3.58 -0.13 1.56
C PHE A 180 -4.93 -0.59 2.10
N LEU A 181 -5.69 -1.34 1.30
CA LEU A 181 -6.98 -1.87 1.69
C LEU A 181 -7.07 -3.39 1.47
N TYR A 182 -7.66 -4.05 2.46
CA TYR A 182 -8.22 -5.39 2.39
C TYR A 182 -9.73 -5.26 2.51
N LEU A 183 -10.47 -5.79 1.54
CA LEU A 183 -11.92 -5.61 1.42
C LEU A 183 -12.60 -6.96 1.25
N SER A 184 -13.33 -7.45 2.25
CA SER A 184 -13.95 -8.78 2.22
C SER A 184 -15.45 -8.72 2.46
N THR A 185 -16.11 -9.80 2.04
CA THR A 185 -17.49 -10.08 2.41
C THR A 185 -17.49 -11.46 3.02
N GLN A 186 -18.15 -11.60 4.16
CA GLN A 186 -18.24 -12.88 4.86
C GLN A 186 -18.88 -13.94 3.95
N ASP A 187 -18.24 -15.09 3.84
CA ASP A 187 -18.74 -16.26 3.11
C ASP A 187 -18.98 -15.97 1.62
N LEU A 188 -18.32 -14.93 1.06
CA LEU A 188 -18.54 -14.49 -0.31
C LEU A 188 -17.39 -13.72 -0.95
N ARG A 189 -16.83 -14.33 -1.99
CA ARG A 189 -15.75 -13.81 -2.81
C ARG A 189 -16.28 -13.11 -4.08
N LYS A 190 -17.02 -12.00 -3.87
CA LYS A 190 -17.61 -11.15 -4.94
C LYS A 190 -17.33 -9.64 -4.74
N ASN A 191 -16.20 -9.31 -4.14
CA ASN A 191 -15.75 -7.94 -3.87
C ASN A 191 -15.09 -7.31 -5.10
N ALA A 192 -15.59 -6.13 -5.49
CA ALA A 192 -15.10 -5.33 -6.59
C ALA A 192 -14.69 -3.94 -6.09
N VAL A 193 -13.48 -3.49 -6.43
CA VAL A 193 -13.05 -2.11 -6.25
C VAL A 193 -13.60 -1.30 -7.42
N GLY A 194 -14.55 -0.41 -7.13
CA GLY A 194 -15.38 0.26 -8.12
C GLY A 194 -16.79 -0.34 -8.22
N GLU A 195 -17.68 0.37 -8.91
CA GLU A 195 -19.07 -0.05 -9.09
C GLU A 195 -19.21 -1.05 -10.25
N GLN A 196 -19.84 -2.19 -9.96
CA GLN A 196 -20.11 -3.27 -10.90
C GLN A 196 -21.43 -3.98 -10.56
N ASP A 197 -22.05 -4.59 -11.56
CA ASP A 197 -23.26 -5.39 -11.38
C ASP A 197 -22.94 -6.76 -10.78
N ASP A 198 -23.86 -7.31 -9.99
CA ASP A 198 -23.71 -8.61 -9.33
C ASP A 198 -22.49 -8.69 -8.39
N ARG A 199 -22.09 -7.58 -7.77
CA ARG A 199 -20.92 -7.53 -6.87
C ARG A 199 -21.20 -6.82 -5.55
N ILE A 200 -20.32 -7.06 -4.57
CA ILE A 200 -20.11 -6.13 -3.47
C ILE A 200 -19.11 -5.08 -3.95
N CYS A 201 -19.58 -3.87 -4.17
CA CYS A 201 -18.79 -2.78 -4.73
C CYS A 201 -18.18 -1.95 -3.61
N TRP A 202 -16.93 -1.56 -3.78
CA TRP A 202 -16.17 -0.79 -2.80
C TRP A 202 -15.68 0.52 -3.42
N ARG A 203 -15.67 1.59 -2.64
CA ARG A 203 -15.01 2.83 -3.02
C ARG A 203 -14.35 3.52 -1.83
N ILE A 204 -13.31 4.29 -2.13
CA ILE A 204 -12.58 5.10 -1.16
C ILE A 204 -12.90 6.56 -1.47
N LYS A 205 -13.16 7.35 -0.42
CA LYS A 205 -13.25 8.80 -0.51
C LYS A 205 -12.23 9.44 0.42
N ILE A 206 -11.60 10.51 -0.05
CA ILE A 206 -10.80 11.41 0.77
C ILE A 206 -11.46 12.78 0.69
N ASP A 207 -11.78 13.37 1.83
CA ASP A 207 -12.47 14.66 1.96
C ASP A 207 -13.77 14.73 1.15
N GLY A 208 -14.51 13.62 1.15
CA GLY A 208 -15.77 13.47 0.41
C GLY A 208 -15.62 13.17 -1.08
N LEU A 209 -14.42 13.29 -1.64
CA LEU A 209 -14.15 13.04 -3.05
C LEU A 209 -13.74 11.58 -3.29
N GLN A 210 -14.45 10.91 -4.20
CA GLN A 210 -14.14 9.54 -4.60
C GLN A 210 -12.75 9.47 -5.25
N GLN A 211 -11.98 8.47 -4.86
CA GLN A 211 -10.63 8.22 -5.34
C GLN A 211 -10.59 6.95 -6.18
N SER A 212 -9.80 6.97 -7.26
CA SER A 212 -9.41 5.77 -7.99
C SER A 212 -8.21 5.10 -7.31
N ALA A 213 -8.22 3.77 -7.29
CA ALA A 213 -7.07 2.97 -6.91
C ALA A 213 -6.01 2.99 -8.02
N GLU A 214 -4.74 3.08 -7.63
CA GLU A 214 -3.61 2.96 -8.56
C GLU A 214 -3.38 1.49 -8.93
N GLU A 215 -3.48 0.63 -7.93
CA GLU A 215 -3.49 -0.80 -8.09
C GLU A 215 -4.74 -1.35 -7.40
N SER A 216 -5.46 -2.23 -8.06
CA SER A 216 -6.53 -3.01 -7.42
C SER A 216 -6.54 -4.41 -7.98
N ASN A 217 -6.99 -5.36 -7.16
CA ASN A 217 -7.29 -6.69 -7.62
C ASN A 217 -8.54 -7.17 -6.91
N ASN A 218 -9.58 -7.42 -7.68
CA ASN A 218 -10.85 -7.90 -7.17
C ASN A 218 -10.71 -9.36 -6.74
N ASP A 219 -11.64 -9.85 -5.92
CA ASP A 219 -11.60 -11.25 -5.50
C ASP A 219 -12.56 -12.15 -6.28
N TYR A 220 -13.42 -11.64 -7.14
CA TYR A 220 -14.23 -12.47 -8.04
C TYR A 220 -13.40 -12.94 -9.24
N GLY A 221 -13.39 -14.25 -9.52
CA GLY A 221 -12.65 -14.82 -10.66
C GLY A 221 -13.35 -16.02 -11.30
N THR A 222 -13.93 -16.89 -10.47
CA THR A 222 -14.82 -17.98 -10.88
C THR A 222 -15.94 -18.11 -9.86
N ASP A 223 -17.13 -18.52 -10.30
CA ASP A 223 -18.28 -18.83 -9.41
C ASP A 223 -18.12 -20.16 -8.66
N GLN A 224 -16.87 -20.64 -8.50
CA GLN A 224 -16.54 -21.84 -7.74
C GLN A 224 -16.01 -21.46 -6.37
N ASN A 225 -16.45 -22.19 -5.34
CA ASN A 225 -15.97 -22.07 -3.96
C ASN A 225 -15.94 -20.61 -3.49
N LEU A 226 -17.05 -19.91 -3.69
CA LEU A 226 -17.20 -18.49 -3.38
C LEU A 226 -17.15 -18.18 -1.88
N THR A 227 -17.32 -19.17 -1.03
CA THR A 227 -17.35 -19.03 0.44
C THR A 227 -15.97 -18.91 1.07
N TYR A 228 -14.89 -19.08 0.30
CA TYR A 228 -13.55 -19.17 0.85
C TYR A 228 -12.60 -18.14 0.24
N GLY A 229 -11.60 -17.77 1.04
CA GLY A 229 -10.49 -16.91 0.67
C GLY A 229 -10.89 -15.53 0.15
N GLU A 230 -11.81 -14.89 0.86
CA GLU A 230 -12.38 -13.59 0.53
C GLU A 230 -11.41 -12.45 0.85
N GLY A 231 -11.35 -11.45 -0.03
CA GLY A 231 -10.49 -10.29 0.14
C GLY A 231 -10.07 -9.75 -1.21
N ALA A 232 -10.63 -8.60 -1.60
CA ALA A 232 -10.11 -7.77 -2.66
C ALA A 232 -9.00 -6.85 -2.12
N TYR A 233 -8.13 -6.42 -3.02
CA TYR A 233 -7.01 -5.53 -2.75
C TYR A 233 -7.21 -4.18 -3.45
N ALA A 234 -6.88 -3.10 -2.75
CA ALA A 234 -6.67 -1.80 -3.36
C ALA A 234 -5.47 -1.10 -2.73
N PHE A 235 -4.73 -0.35 -3.56
CA PHE A 235 -3.67 0.54 -3.15
C PHE A 235 -3.85 1.90 -3.81
N LEU A 236 -3.72 2.94 -2.98
CA LEU A 236 -3.75 4.33 -3.41
C LEU A 236 -2.48 5.00 -2.94
N ARG A 237 -1.94 5.85 -3.81
CA ARG A 237 -0.95 6.83 -3.44
C ARG A 237 -1.52 8.21 -3.70
N LYS A 238 -1.36 9.10 -2.73
CA LYS A 238 -1.92 10.45 -2.80
C LYS A 238 -0.92 11.46 -2.28
N LYS A 239 -1.15 12.71 -2.68
CA LYS A 239 -0.51 13.89 -2.11
C LYS A 239 -1.61 14.67 -1.41
N LEU A 240 -1.44 14.90 -0.12
CA LEU A 240 -2.38 15.69 0.67
C LEU A 240 -1.63 16.87 1.29
N ASP A 241 -2.30 18.00 1.43
CA ASP A 241 -1.75 19.15 2.12
C ASP A 241 -1.65 18.87 3.64
N ALA A 242 -0.89 19.66 4.37
CA ALA A 242 -0.92 19.62 5.83
C ALA A 242 -2.28 20.15 6.32
N GLY A 243 -2.87 19.50 7.31
CA GLY A 243 -4.18 19.84 7.84
C GLY A 243 -5.00 18.61 8.23
N SER A 244 -6.28 18.83 8.50
CA SER A 244 -7.22 17.78 8.84
C SER A 244 -7.85 17.19 7.60
N HIS A 245 -7.87 15.87 7.53
CA HIS A 245 -8.45 15.10 6.43
C HIS A 245 -9.41 14.04 6.96
N ASN A 246 -10.32 13.61 6.09
CA ASN A 246 -11.23 12.52 6.35
C ASN A 246 -11.09 11.45 5.26
N ILE A 247 -10.96 10.19 5.66
CA ILE A 247 -11.04 9.06 4.76
C ILE A 247 -12.30 8.23 5.04
N LYS A 248 -12.99 7.82 3.97
CA LYS A 248 -14.11 6.89 4.04
C LYS A 248 -13.90 5.71 3.12
N VAL A 249 -14.23 4.53 3.64
CA VAL A 249 -14.39 3.31 2.85
C VAL A 249 -15.88 2.99 2.85
N GLU A 250 -16.47 2.91 1.67
CA GLU A 250 -17.89 2.65 1.49
C GLU A 250 -18.10 1.38 0.67
N ALA A 251 -19.16 0.65 0.99
CA ALA A 251 -19.58 -0.56 0.29
C ALA A 251 -21.01 -0.46 -0.22
N LYS A 252 -21.32 -1.15 -1.31
CA LYS A 252 -22.67 -1.27 -1.88
C LYS A 252 -22.93 -2.72 -2.28
N HIS A 253 -24.10 -3.23 -1.93
CA HIS A 253 -24.53 -4.59 -2.26
C HIS A 253 -25.37 -4.59 -3.55
N ASN A 254 -24.77 -5.03 -4.66
CA ASN A 254 -25.40 -5.12 -6.00
C ASN A 254 -25.71 -6.55 -6.46
N ILE A 255 -25.68 -7.54 -5.56
CA ILE A 255 -25.90 -8.96 -5.90
C ILE A 255 -27.40 -9.25 -5.83
N SER A 256 -28.01 -9.50 -6.99
CA SER A 256 -29.44 -9.80 -7.06
C SER A 256 -29.78 -11.13 -6.40
N GLY A 257 -30.91 -11.21 -5.69
CA GLY A 257 -31.39 -12.44 -5.07
C GLY A 257 -30.86 -12.70 -3.66
N GLU A 258 -29.89 -11.92 -3.20
CA GLU A 258 -29.37 -11.94 -1.83
C GLU A 258 -29.97 -10.78 -1.03
N THR A 259 -30.47 -11.02 0.18
CA THR A 259 -31.15 -9.97 0.97
C THR A 259 -30.15 -9.03 1.66
N SER A 260 -29.05 -9.58 2.18
CA SER A 260 -28.01 -8.83 2.86
C SER A 260 -26.69 -9.61 2.91
N LYS A 261 -25.57 -8.89 3.02
CA LYS A 261 -24.25 -9.47 3.27
C LYS A 261 -23.48 -8.67 4.31
N THR A 262 -22.69 -9.35 5.13
CA THR A 262 -21.75 -8.70 6.06
C THR A 262 -20.44 -8.45 5.35
N VAL A 263 -20.03 -7.18 5.29
CA VAL A 263 -18.81 -6.74 4.63
C VAL A 263 -17.82 -6.23 5.67
N GLU A 264 -16.54 -6.42 5.41
CA GLU A 264 -15.45 -5.97 6.27
C GLU A 264 -14.41 -5.22 5.45
N ALA A 265 -13.89 -4.14 6.01
CA ALA A 265 -12.76 -3.42 5.46
C ALA A 265 -11.66 -3.28 6.51
N TYR A 266 -10.42 -3.42 6.06
CA TYR A 266 -9.22 -3.09 6.82
C TYR A 266 -8.41 -2.10 6.00
N ILE A 267 -8.00 -1.01 6.64
CA ILE A 267 -7.23 0.06 6.01
C ILE A 267 -5.93 0.27 6.78
N THR A 268 -4.83 0.43 6.07
CA THR A 268 -3.59 0.96 6.62
C THR A 268 -3.18 2.19 5.82
N LEU A 269 -2.90 3.28 6.54
CA LEU A 269 -2.42 4.53 5.97
C LEU A 269 -1.06 4.86 6.57
N VAL A 270 -0.12 5.24 5.69
CA VAL A 270 1.18 5.80 6.06
C VAL A 270 1.39 7.07 5.27
N ALA A 271 1.60 8.18 5.97
CA ALA A 271 1.86 9.48 5.40
C ALA A 271 3.20 10.04 5.90
N CYS A 272 3.98 10.64 5.01
CA CYS A 272 5.27 11.21 5.34
C CYS A 272 5.61 12.32 4.33
N PRO A 273 6.12 13.49 4.77
CA PRO A 273 6.47 14.57 3.86
C PRO A 273 7.76 14.27 3.07
N TRP A 274 8.52 13.26 3.52
CA TRP A 274 9.75 12.80 2.89
C TRP A 274 9.51 11.67 1.87
N ILE A 275 8.30 11.13 1.79
CA ILE A 275 7.91 10.18 0.74
C ILE A 275 7.46 10.98 -0.48
N ILE A 276 8.15 10.78 -1.60
CA ILE A 276 7.82 11.40 -2.88
C ILE A 276 6.90 10.44 -3.66
N PRO A 277 5.61 10.79 -3.87
CA PRO A 277 4.65 9.84 -4.42
C PRO A 277 4.80 9.61 -5.93
N GLY A 278 5.41 10.51 -6.71
CA GLY A 278 5.52 10.35 -8.18
C GLY A 278 5.75 11.68 -8.89
N ASP A 279 5.22 11.79 -10.12
CA ASP A 279 5.62 12.74 -11.17
C ASP A 279 5.47 14.25 -10.84
N ASP A 280 4.72 14.62 -9.80
CA ASP A 280 4.41 16.02 -9.48
C ASP A 280 4.66 16.39 -8.01
N PHE A 281 5.90 16.22 -7.55
CA PHE A 281 6.31 16.75 -6.25
C PHE A 281 6.63 18.24 -6.34
N ILE A 282 5.85 19.03 -5.60
CA ILE A 282 5.93 20.50 -5.63
C ILE A 282 7.23 20.96 -4.95
N PRO A 283 7.93 21.95 -5.54
CA PRO A 283 9.19 22.47 -5.03
C PRO A 283 9.10 22.85 -3.56
N VAL A 284 10.04 22.35 -2.75
CA VAL A 284 10.30 22.92 -1.43
C VAL A 284 10.95 24.28 -1.67
N THR A 285 10.29 25.35 -1.23
CA THR A 285 10.90 26.68 -1.22
C THR A 285 11.84 26.77 -0.03
N LEU A 286 13.13 26.70 -0.31
CA LEU A 286 14.17 26.77 0.70
C LEU A 286 14.58 28.23 0.91
N ASN A 287 14.49 28.71 2.16
CA ASN A 287 15.02 30.02 2.54
C ASN A 287 16.27 29.82 3.38
N PHE A 288 17.45 30.03 2.79
CA PHE A 288 18.73 29.97 3.49
C PHE A 288 19.57 31.23 3.24
N PRO A 289 20.42 31.63 4.20
CA PRO A 289 21.31 32.79 4.03
C PRO A 289 22.23 32.65 2.81
N PRO A 290 22.61 33.74 2.15
CA PRO A 290 23.66 33.74 1.12
C PRO A 290 24.94 33.08 1.64
N GLY A 291 25.60 32.26 0.79
CA GLY A 291 26.81 31.52 1.15
C GLY A 291 26.56 30.15 1.82
N SER A 292 25.30 29.70 1.92
CA SER A 292 24.97 28.36 2.38
C SER A 292 25.27 27.29 1.31
N THR A 293 25.62 26.09 1.75
CA THR A 293 25.74 24.89 0.90
C THR A 293 24.50 24.02 1.08
N LEU A 294 23.95 23.52 -0.03
CA LEU A 294 22.80 22.63 -0.05
C LEU A 294 23.24 21.27 -0.62
N TYR A 295 23.01 20.21 0.14
CA TYR A 295 23.17 18.84 -0.32
C TYR A 295 21.78 18.21 -0.46
N VAL A 296 21.46 17.69 -1.65
CA VAL A 296 20.21 16.97 -1.88
C VAL A 296 20.52 15.55 -2.32
N THR A 297 20.06 14.58 -1.53
CA THR A 297 20.11 13.15 -1.86
C THR A 297 18.69 12.63 -2.00
N THR A 298 18.40 11.93 -3.10
CA THR A 298 17.14 11.19 -3.25
C THR A 298 17.43 9.71 -3.45
N GLU A 299 16.66 8.89 -2.75
CA GLU A 299 16.84 7.43 -2.78
C GLU A 299 15.57 6.75 -3.29
N PRO A 300 15.67 5.59 -3.96
CA PRO A 300 14.53 4.73 -4.21
C PRO A 300 13.94 4.23 -2.90
N LEU A 301 12.61 4.13 -2.83
CA LEU A 301 11.93 3.53 -1.69
C LEU A 301 11.55 2.07 -1.99
N HIS A 302 10.49 1.86 -2.76
CA HIS A 302 10.03 0.53 -3.19
C HIS A 302 10.02 0.36 -4.72
N LEU A 303 10.10 1.49 -5.44
CA LEU A 303 10.33 1.55 -6.87
C LEU A 303 11.59 2.36 -7.13
N ASN A 304 12.20 2.11 -8.28
CA ASN A 304 13.36 2.85 -8.76
C ASN A 304 13.03 3.59 -10.08
N PRO A 305 12.11 4.56 -10.06
CA PRO A 305 11.79 5.34 -11.25
C PRO A 305 12.95 6.26 -11.63
N THR A 306 12.93 6.78 -12.86
CA THR A 306 13.76 7.93 -13.22
C THR A 306 13.29 9.14 -12.43
N LYS A 307 14.22 9.79 -11.73
CA LYS A 307 13.99 10.97 -10.91
C LYS A 307 14.78 12.14 -11.49
N LYS A 308 14.26 13.35 -11.31
CA LYS A 308 14.90 14.59 -11.72
C LYS A 308 14.92 15.57 -10.56
N ILE A 309 16.10 16.05 -10.20
CA ILE A 309 16.28 17.07 -9.15
C ILE A 309 16.82 18.32 -9.84
N LYS A 310 16.22 19.47 -9.55
CA LYS A 310 16.68 20.77 -10.04
C LYS A 310 16.86 21.73 -8.87
N ILE A 311 17.94 22.50 -8.89
CA ILE A 311 18.14 23.64 -7.99
C ILE A 311 18.20 24.89 -8.83
N GLY A 312 17.37 25.86 -8.47
CA GLY A 312 17.21 27.12 -9.18
C GLY A 312 16.76 28.22 -8.24
N LYS A 313 16.45 29.37 -8.81
CA LYS A 313 15.83 30.48 -8.08
C LYS A 313 14.52 30.85 -8.74
N THR A 314 13.52 31.20 -7.93
CA THR A 314 12.28 31.78 -8.46
C THR A 314 12.63 33.07 -9.20
N ARG A 315 12.29 33.13 -10.48
CA ARG A 315 12.47 34.34 -11.31
C ARG A 315 11.11 34.99 -11.55
N PHE A 316 11.10 36.31 -11.71
CA PHE A 316 9.89 37.06 -12.05
C PHE A 316 9.28 36.60 -13.40
N ILE A 317 10.14 36.23 -14.35
CA ILE A 317 9.80 35.63 -15.64
C ILE A 317 10.66 34.38 -15.79
N SER A 318 10.05 33.25 -16.18
CA SER A 318 10.77 32.03 -16.56
C SER A 318 11.40 32.22 -17.93
N PHE A 319 12.68 31.87 -18.06
CA PHE A 319 13.42 31.90 -19.33
C PHE A 319 13.78 30.48 -19.80
N GLY A 320 13.11 29.46 -19.24
CA GLY A 320 13.37 28.06 -19.50
C GLY A 320 14.41 27.44 -18.55
N ASP A 321 14.43 26.11 -18.53
CA ASP A 321 15.17 25.30 -17.55
C ASP A 321 16.66 25.67 -17.42
N SER A 322 17.34 25.90 -18.54
CA SER A 322 18.78 26.21 -18.57
C SER A 322 19.14 27.55 -17.92
N THR A 323 18.17 28.43 -17.76
CA THR A 323 18.34 29.76 -17.15
C THR A 323 17.75 29.80 -15.74
N ASP A 324 16.65 29.10 -15.51
CA ASP A 324 15.94 29.12 -14.23
C ASP A 324 16.61 28.21 -13.19
N PHE A 325 17.28 27.15 -13.63
CA PHE A 325 18.01 26.21 -12.79
C PHE A 325 19.50 26.26 -13.07
N TYR A 326 20.31 26.37 -12.02
CA TYR A 326 21.77 26.37 -12.11
C TYR A 326 22.37 24.98 -11.85
N LYS A 327 21.59 24.03 -11.34
CA LYS A 327 22.00 22.61 -11.25
C LYS A 327 20.83 21.68 -11.51
N THR A 328 21.07 20.62 -12.28
CA THR A 328 20.09 19.57 -12.57
C THR A 328 20.80 18.22 -12.55
N VAL A 329 20.18 17.20 -11.94
CA VAL A 329 20.57 15.79 -12.06
C VAL A 329 19.34 14.96 -12.40
N GLU A 330 19.52 13.96 -13.25
CA GLU A 330 18.48 13.05 -13.68
C GLU A 330 19.03 11.63 -13.75
N GLY A 331 18.25 10.66 -13.29
CA GLY A 331 18.65 9.25 -13.34
C GLY A 331 17.83 8.36 -12.42
N THR A 332 18.27 7.12 -12.26
CA THR A 332 17.71 6.14 -11.32
C THR A 332 18.70 5.91 -10.17
N GLY A 333 18.31 5.11 -9.18
CA GLY A 333 19.14 4.78 -8.03
C GLY A 333 19.25 5.95 -7.06
N ILE A 334 20.36 6.04 -6.34
CA ILE A 334 20.64 7.16 -5.45
C ILE A 334 21.16 8.33 -6.32
N LEU A 335 20.50 9.48 -6.23
CA LEU A 335 20.93 10.70 -6.91
C LEU A 335 21.42 11.70 -5.87
N ASN A 336 22.62 12.23 -6.09
CA ASN A 336 23.21 13.30 -5.28
C ASN A 336 23.30 14.59 -6.10
N LEU A 337 23.04 15.71 -5.44
CA LEU A 337 23.12 17.04 -6.02
C LEU A 337 23.76 17.99 -5.02
N ASP A 338 25.06 18.24 -5.24
CA ASP A 338 25.92 19.08 -4.37
C ASP A 338 26.11 20.53 -4.84
#